data_AF-A0A969VIP9-F1
#
_entry.id   AF-A0A969VIP9-F1
#
_cell.length_a   1.000
_cell.length_b   1.000
_cell.length_c   1.000
_cell.angle_alpha   90.00
_cell.angle_beta   90.00
_cell.angle_gamma   90.00
#
_symmetry.space_group_name_H-M   'P 1'
#
loop_
_entity.id
_entity.type
_entity.pdbx_description
1 polymer ?
#
loop_
_entity_poly.entity_id
_entity_poly.type
_entity_poly.pdbx_seq_one_letter_code
_entity_poly.pdbx_strand_id
1 'polypeptide(L)'
;MSDAKIFTVRAGDRLPWLAYEFGFSLEDALGVTFSARESDGAPVFIDRQPAIIADGTYTINGVSRVLTPANGIVFYPWGAGDTATPRKGVQCLFHINWPGSLEESLPSEGYVRVVIAENF
;
A
#
# COMPACT_ATOMS: atom_id res chain seq x y z
N MET A 1 -2.65 15.11 16.26
CA MET A 1 -2.26 13.85 15.61
C MET A 1 -3.55 13.10 15.34
N SER A 2 -3.95 12.95 14.08
CA SER A 2 -5.06 12.05 13.74
C SER A 2 -4.64 10.62 14.05
N ASP A 3 -5.54 9.84 14.65
CA ASP A 3 -5.29 8.41 14.86
C ASP A 3 -4.94 7.77 13.52
N ALA A 4 -3.75 7.18 13.43
CA ALA A 4 -3.33 6.44 12.24
C ALA A 4 -4.35 5.32 12.00
N LYS A 5 -5.11 5.40 10.89
CA LYS A 5 -6.03 4.33 10.50
C LYS A 5 -5.24 3.03 10.37
N ILE A 6 -5.60 2.02 11.17
CA ILE A 6 -4.99 0.69 11.09
C ILE A 6 -5.78 -0.12 10.07
N PHE A 7 -5.08 -0.61 9.04
CA PHE A 7 -5.64 -1.58 8.11
C PHE A 7 -5.48 -2.98 8.70
N THR A 8 -6.54 -3.79 8.71
CA THR A 8 -6.47 -5.15 9.24
C THR A 8 -6.74 -6.15 8.12
N VAL A 9 -5.85 -7.13 7.99
CA VAL A 9 -5.86 -8.18 6.96
C VAL A 9 -5.84 -9.53 7.67
N ARG A 10 -6.55 -10.52 7.13
CA ARG A 10 -6.45 -11.88 7.66
C ARG A 10 -5.18 -12.56 7.17
N ALA A 11 -4.62 -13.43 8.00
CA ALA A 11 -3.49 -14.24 7.60
C ALA A 11 -3.87 -15.16 6.42
N GLY A 12 -3.02 -15.21 5.41
CA GLY A 12 -3.24 -15.95 4.15
C GLY A 12 -4.22 -15.28 3.18
N ASP A 13 -4.77 -14.12 3.54
CA ASP A 13 -5.70 -13.39 2.69
C ASP A 13 -4.98 -12.69 1.54
N ARG A 14 -5.71 -12.51 0.44
CA ARG A 14 -5.26 -11.82 -0.78
C ARG A 14 -6.20 -10.67 -1.16
N LEU A 15 -7.34 -10.54 -0.47
CA LEU A 15 -8.37 -9.53 -0.72
C LEU A 15 -9.04 -9.10 0.61
N PRO A 16 -9.28 -7.81 0.85
CA PRO A 16 -9.23 -6.71 -0.11
C PRO A 16 -7.79 -6.21 -0.33
N TRP A 17 -7.57 -5.59 -1.50
CA TRP A 17 -6.34 -4.82 -1.75
C TRP A 17 -6.25 -3.65 -0.78
N LEU A 18 -5.04 -3.31 -0.38
CA LEU A 18 -4.80 -2.04 0.31
C LEU A 18 -4.87 -0.93 -0.73
N ALA A 19 -5.82 -0.01 -0.60
CA ALA A 19 -5.88 1.22 -1.40
C ALA A 19 -5.26 2.37 -0.60
N TYR A 20 -4.39 3.16 -1.24
CA TYR A 20 -3.77 4.33 -0.64
C TYR A 20 -3.80 5.52 -1.60
N GLU A 21 -4.11 6.71 -1.09
CA GLU A 21 -4.17 7.97 -1.85
C GLU A 21 -3.09 8.91 -1.34
N PHE A 22 -2.18 9.35 -2.22
CA PHE A 22 -1.03 10.20 -1.84
C PHE A 22 -1.36 11.69 -1.76
N GLY A 23 -2.48 12.13 -2.34
CA GLY A 23 -2.87 13.55 -2.41
C GLY A 23 -2.18 14.34 -3.53
N PHE A 24 -1.46 13.68 -4.44
CA PHE A 24 -0.85 14.29 -5.63
C PHE A 24 -0.86 13.30 -6.81
N SER A 25 -0.69 13.80 -8.05
CA SER A 25 -0.74 13.00 -9.29
C SER A 25 0.43 12.02 -9.40
N LEU A 26 0.15 10.80 -9.88
CA LEU A 26 1.15 9.79 -10.24
C LEU A 26 1.33 9.64 -11.77
N GLU A 27 0.87 10.60 -12.57
CA GLU A 27 0.92 10.49 -14.05
C GLU A 27 2.32 10.24 -14.61
N ASP A 28 3.34 10.85 -13.98
CA ASP A 28 4.73 10.70 -14.42
C ASP A 28 5.46 9.55 -13.70
N ALA A 29 4.82 8.86 -12.75
CA ALA A 29 5.45 7.79 -11.99
C ALA A 29 5.77 6.60 -12.90
N LEU A 30 7.03 6.15 -12.87
CA LEU A 30 7.48 4.97 -13.62
C LEU A 30 7.07 3.66 -12.97
N GLY A 31 6.80 3.70 -11.66
CA GLY A 31 6.33 2.56 -10.90
C GLY A 31 6.26 2.85 -9.41
N VAL A 32 5.56 1.98 -8.69
CA VAL A 32 5.45 2.05 -7.23
C VAL A 32 5.70 0.67 -6.66
N THR A 33 6.60 0.54 -5.68
CA THR A 33 6.80 -0.68 -4.89
C THR A 33 6.27 -0.50 -3.47
N PHE A 34 6.17 -1.59 -2.71
CA PHE A 34 5.69 -1.56 -1.34
C PHE A 34 6.64 -2.32 -0.41
N SER A 35 6.93 -1.72 0.74
CA SER A 35 7.77 -2.30 1.78
C SER A 35 7.01 -2.40 3.09
N ALA A 36 7.38 -3.39 3.89
CA ALA A 36 6.82 -3.66 5.19
C ALA A 36 7.92 -4.01 6.20
N ARG A 37 7.83 -3.44 7.40
CA ARG A 37 8.74 -3.68 8.51
C ARG A 37 7.97 -3.93 9.80
N GLU A 38 8.53 -4.71 10.69
CA GLU A 38 8.05 -4.82 12.06
C GLU A 38 8.27 -3.49 12.80
N SER A 39 7.59 -3.29 13.92
CA SER A 39 7.66 -2.03 14.70
C SER A 39 9.06 -1.74 15.28
N ASP A 40 9.93 -2.75 15.37
CA ASP A 40 11.33 -2.62 15.76
C ASP A 40 12.28 -2.33 14.58
N GLY A 41 11.74 -2.23 13.37
CA GLY A 41 12.47 -1.92 12.13
C GLY A 41 12.92 -3.16 11.35
N ALA A 42 12.73 -4.38 11.87
CA ALA A 42 13.09 -5.60 11.15
C ALA A 42 12.30 -5.72 9.83
N PRO A 43 12.95 -6.04 8.70
CA PRO A 43 12.26 -6.14 7.41
C PRO A 43 11.33 -7.37 7.40
N VAL A 44 10.07 -7.14 7.02
CA VAL A 44 9.14 -8.21 6.65
C VAL A 44 9.30 -8.53 5.17
N PHE A 45 9.28 -7.49 4.34
CA PHE A 45 9.69 -7.51 2.94
C PHE A 45 10.02 -6.08 2.48
N ILE A 46 10.87 -5.96 1.47
CA ILE A 46 11.33 -4.68 0.93
C ILE A 46 11.11 -4.68 -0.58
N ASP A 47 10.59 -3.58 -1.11
CA ASP A 47 10.34 -3.33 -2.54
C ASP A 47 9.60 -4.47 -3.25
N ARG A 48 8.60 -5.00 -2.56
CA ARG A 48 7.89 -6.19 -2.99
C ARG A 48 6.71 -5.82 -3.88
N GLN A 49 6.65 -6.48 -5.05
CA GLN A 49 5.65 -6.35 -6.12
C GLN A 49 5.37 -4.90 -6.55
N PRO A 50 5.08 -4.62 -7.83
CA PRO A 50 4.59 -3.30 -8.16
C PRO A 50 3.21 -3.13 -7.52
N ALA A 51 3.04 -2.12 -6.69
CA ALA A 51 1.72 -1.58 -6.42
C ALA A 51 1.15 -1.06 -7.75
N ILE A 52 -0.14 -1.25 -7.93
CA ILE A 52 -0.84 -0.89 -9.16
C ILE A 52 -1.25 0.57 -9.04
N ILE A 53 -0.69 1.44 -9.88
CA ILE A 53 -1.20 2.80 -10.07
C ILE A 53 -2.59 2.68 -10.68
N ALA A 54 -3.58 3.33 -10.06
CA ALA A 54 -4.97 3.22 -10.49
C ALA A 54 -5.16 3.83 -11.89
N ASP A 55 -5.57 2.99 -12.84
CA ASP A 55 -5.92 3.41 -14.19
C ASP A 55 -7.05 2.52 -14.73
N GLY A 56 -8.26 3.05 -14.71
CA GLY A 56 -9.45 2.34 -15.18
C GLY A 56 -10.68 2.54 -14.32
N THR A 57 -11.63 1.61 -14.43
CA THR A 57 -12.91 1.68 -13.74
C THR A 57 -12.95 0.71 -12.57
N TYR A 58 -13.23 1.22 -11.37
CA TYR A 58 -13.24 0.48 -10.12
C TYR A 58 -14.56 0.62 -9.39
N THR A 59 -14.99 -0.41 -8.66
CA THR A 59 -16.17 -0.31 -7.79
C THR A 59 -15.71 0.00 -6.37
N ILE A 60 -16.03 1.20 -5.88
CA ILE A 60 -15.67 1.67 -4.54
C ILE A 60 -16.95 1.96 -3.79
N ASN A 61 -17.15 1.27 -2.66
CA ASN A 61 -18.37 1.35 -1.85
C ASN A 61 -19.66 1.13 -2.66
N GLY A 62 -19.63 0.15 -3.58
CA GLY A 62 -20.77 -0.19 -4.45
C GLY A 62 -21.02 0.80 -5.60
N VAL A 63 -20.19 1.83 -5.76
CA VAL A 63 -20.30 2.83 -6.83
C VAL A 63 -19.15 2.65 -7.82
N SER A 64 -19.48 2.59 -9.11
CA SER A 64 -18.48 2.59 -10.17
C SER A 64 -17.82 3.98 -10.28
N ARG A 65 -16.49 4.02 -10.25
CA ARG A 65 -15.68 5.23 -10.35
C ARG A 65 -14.58 5.00 -11.38
N VAL A 66 -14.38 5.97 -12.26
CA VAL A 66 -13.20 6.02 -13.13
C VAL A 66 -12.08 6.69 -12.35
N LEU A 67 -10.95 5.99 -12.22
CA LEU A 67 -9.72 6.51 -11.64
C LEU A 67 -8.65 6.57 -12.72
N THR A 68 -7.82 7.59 -12.65
CA THR A 68 -6.62 7.75 -13.49
C THR A 68 -5.41 8.00 -12.59
N PRO A 69 -4.18 7.91 -13.12
CA PRO A 69 -2.98 8.23 -12.35
C PRO A 69 -3.01 9.63 -11.72
N ALA A 70 -3.75 10.58 -12.32
CA ALA A 70 -3.96 11.92 -11.77
C ALA A 70 -4.63 11.94 -10.38
N ASN A 71 -5.38 10.90 -10.04
CA ASN A 71 -6.00 10.77 -8.72
C ASN A 71 -5.00 10.42 -7.62
N GLY A 72 -3.78 9.98 -7.95
CA GLY A 72 -2.77 9.70 -6.94
C GLY A 72 -3.05 8.47 -6.09
N ILE A 73 -3.79 7.49 -6.64
CA ILE A 73 -4.21 6.30 -5.92
C ILE A 73 -3.40 5.09 -6.39
N VAL A 74 -2.95 4.29 -5.42
CA VAL A 74 -2.36 2.98 -5.67
C VAL A 74 -3.13 1.87 -4.96
N PHE A 75 -3.09 0.69 -5.55
CA PHE A 75 -3.52 -0.54 -4.92
C PHE A 75 -2.33 -1.46 -4.69
N TYR A 76 -2.14 -1.92 -3.45
CA TYR A 76 -1.23 -3.01 -3.16
C TYR A 76 -2.00 -4.34 -3.15
N PRO A 77 -1.77 -5.23 -4.14
CA PRO A 77 -2.36 -6.56 -4.15
C PRO A 77 -1.58 -7.46 -3.19
N TRP A 78 -2.21 -7.90 -2.10
CA TRP A 78 -1.55 -8.81 -1.16
C TRP A 78 -1.18 -10.14 -1.83
N GLY A 79 0.12 -10.43 -1.87
CA GLY A 79 0.65 -11.72 -2.25
C GLY A 79 0.44 -12.76 -1.14
N ALA A 80 0.37 -14.04 -1.52
CA ALA A 80 0.19 -15.15 -0.58
C ALA A 80 1.26 -15.20 0.54
N GLY A 81 2.48 -14.77 0.24
CA GLY A 81 3.57 -14.73 1.22
C GLY A 81 3.55 -13.50 2.12
N ASP A 82 2.82 -12.45 1.76
CA ASP A 82 2.85 -11.15 2.44
C ASP A 82 2.05 -11.26 3.75
N THR A 83 0.91 -11.95 3.68
CA THR A 83 -0.03 -12.17 4.77
C THR A 83 0.12 -13.54 5.42
N ALA A 84 1.10 -14.36 5.03
CA ALA A 84 1.22 -15.75 5.50
C ALA A 84 1.43 -15.87 7.03
N THR A 85 2.06 -14.88 7.65
CA THR A 85 2.37 -14.87 9.08
C THR A 85 1.57 -13.76 9.79
N PRO A 86 0.89 -14.06 10.90
CA PRO A 86 0.25 -13.05 11.73
C PRO A 86 1.25 -12.04 12.30
N ARG A 87 0.90 -10.75 12.27
CA ARG A 87 1.71 -9.61 12.72
C ARG A 87 0.83 -8.52 13.32
N LYS A 88 1.17 -7.98 14.48
CA LYS A 88 0.30 -7.07 15.24
C LYS A 88 0.57 -5.56 15.04
N GLY A 89 1.46 -5.18 14.12
CA GLY A 89 1.80 -3.77 13.95
C GLY A 89 2.88 -3.52 12.91
N VAL A 90 2.64 -3.99 11.69
CA VAL A 90 3.53 -3.78 10.55
C VAL A 90 3.46 -2.32 10.11
N GLN A 91 4.61 -1.72 9.88
CA GLN A 91 4.79 -0.39 9.32
C GLN A 91 5.13 -0.52 7.85
N CYS A 92 4.32 0.12 7.00
CA CYS A 92 4.49 0.02 5.56
C CYS A 92 4.73 1.37 4.89
N LEU A 93 5.50 1.32 3.81
CA LEU A 93 5.80 2.44 2.93
C LEU A 93 5.58 2.03 1.48
N PHE A 94 5.15 2.98 0.67
CA PHE A 94 5.22 2.93 -0.78
C PHE A 94 6.49 3.64 -1.23
N HIS A 95 7.19 3.08 -2.21
CA HIS A 95 8.31 3.75 -2.86
C HIS A 95 7.93 4.05 -4.30
N ILE A 96 7.93 5.33 -4.66
CA ILE A 96 7.56 5.80 -5.99
C ILE A 96 8.84 6.09 -6.75
N ASN A 97 8.97 5.50 -7.93
CA ASN A 97 10.07 5.72 -8.84
C ASN A 97 9.64 6.74 -9.89
N TRP A 98 10.35 7.86 -9.93
CA TRP A 98 10.11 8.95 -10.86
C TRP A 98 11.17 8.97 -11.98
N PRO A 99 10.90 9.66 -13.09
CA PRO A 99 11.90 9.91 -14.12
C PRO A 99 13.15 10.61 -13.53
N GLY A 100 14.32 10.31 -14.08
CA GLY A 100 15.57 10.95 -13.66
C GLY A 100 16.19 10.38 -12.38
N SER A 101 15.88 9.13 -12.01
CA SER A 101 16.41 8.43 -10.83
C SER A 101 15.97 9.03 -9.48
N LEU A 102 14.91 9.83 -9.48
CA LEU A 102 14.30 10.34 -8.26
C LEU A 102 13.40 9.25 -7.66
N GLU A 103 13.55 9.00 -6.37
CA GLU A 103 12.72 8.07 -5.61
C GLU A 103 12.11 8.80 -4.41
N GLU A 104 10.83 8.53 -4.13
CA GLU A 104 10.13 9.06 -2.96
C GLU A 104 9.53 7.93 -2.15
N SER A 105 9.62 8.02 -0.82
CA SER A 105 9.01 7.05 0.09
C SER A 105 7.86 7.70 0.85
N LEU A 106 6.69 7.08 0.81
CA LEU A 106 5.46 7.61 1.39
C LEU A 106 4.72 6.61 2.27
N PRO A 107 3.96 7.08 3.28
CA PRO A 107 3.81 8.48 3.70
C PRO A 107 5.10 9.11 4.22
N SER A 108 5.34 10.38 3.90
CA SER A 108 6.52 11.14 4.32
C SER A 108 6.50 11.43 5.83
N GLU A 109 5.31 11.52 6.42
CA GLU A 109 5.08 11.64 7.85
C GLU A 109 4.49 10.33 8.41
N GLY A 110 5.36 9.41 8.80
CA GLY A 110 4.98 8.18 9.49
C GLY A 110 4.86 6.96 8.56
N TYR A 111 3.87 6.11 8.81
CA TYR A 111 3.73 4.82 8.14
C TYR A 111 2.26 4.44 7.99
N VAL A 112 1.93 3.71 6.92
CA VAL A 112 0.69 2.94 6.90
C VAL A 112 0.84 1.82 7.94
N ARG A 113 -0.12 1.69 8.86
CA ARG A 113 -0.11 0.63 9.87
C ARG A 113 -1.01 -0.52 9.45
N VAL A 114 -0.44 -1.72 9.41
CA VAL A 114 -1.16 -2.94 9.03
C VAL A 114 -1.08 -3.96 10.16
N VAL A 115 -2.21 -4.56 10.49
CA VAL A 115 -2.30 -5.75 11.34
C VAL A 115 -2.68 -6.94 10.47
N ILE A 116 -1.91 -8.02 10.57
CA ILE A 116 -2.21 -9.31 9.95
C ILE A 116 -2.65 -10.25 11.08
N ALA A 117 -3.93 -10.59 11.16
CA ALA A 117 -4.50 -11.39 12.25
C ALA A 117 -4.94 -12.78 11.75
N GLU A 118 -4.88 -13.81 12.61
CA GLU A 118 -5.31 -15.17 12.21
C GLU A 118 -6.81 -15.24 11.89
N ASN A 119 -7.63 -14.51 12.66
CA ASN A 119 -9.08 -14.41 12.48
C ASN A 119 -9.57 -13.05 13.00
N PHE A 120 -10.66 -12.54 12.41
CA PHE A 120 -11.37 -11.34 12.83
C PHE A 120 -12.44 -11.66 13.88
#